data_AF-A0A4R1ZWJ7-F1
#
_entry.id   AF-A0A4R1ZWJ7-F1
#
_cell.length_a   1.000
_cell.length_b   1.000
_cell.length_c   1.000
_cell.angle_alpha   90.00
_cell.angle_beta   90.00
_cell.angle_gamma   90.00
#
_symmetry.space_group_name_H-M   'P 1'
#
loop_
_entity.id
_entity.type
_entity.pdbx_description
1 polymer ?
#
loop_
_entity_poly.entity_id
_entity_poly.type
_entity_poly.pdbx_seq_one_letter_code
_entity_poly.pdbx_strand_id
1 'polypeptide(L)'
;MKKKLLIQPLIYDDESIEGYLIRLVQMNGYKEIDSMFKINYYFKSYIEEIRKRLNYGYLSYLPYDLAEMLIESPIVNRNNNRKVLSNKELLIGHGKKYYPVTRYCPYCLLESKYHRIGWSIIPEIICKKHNCFLLHNCPSCKAEISFITLVSGHCSECSRSICNKEVLKLDLTFISLNPNIVENSFMEEGKSVYLNHSQKVYRLKKWLMFSLLKNCSLVDNDEFNIDLTYKKLSNMVIVWESDLDKIKNFILFTEALLLDWPINLLNYLDNNLTNSEKKGFETLFFETTHHGKMHVFNYLSREFKEINKYRSL
;
A
#
# COMPACT_ATOMS: atom_id res chain seq x y z
N MET A 1 30.53 -13.93 18.03
CA MET A 1 30.03 -15.27 17.66
C MET A 1 28.95 -15.09 16.60
N LYS A 2 29.12 -15.65 15.39
CA LYS A 2 28.05 -15.65 14.37
C LYS A 2 26.93 -16.59 14.85
N LYS A 3 25.72 -16.07 14.96
CA LYS A 3 24.47 -16.76 15.28
C LYS A 3 23.90 -17.21 13.96
N LYS A 4 24.17 -18.45 13.60
CA LYS A 4 23.49 -19.12 12.50
C LYS A 4 22.12 -19.59 13.00
N LEU A 5 21.07 -19.27 12.26
CA LEU A 5 19.73 -19.81 12.50
C LEU A 5 19.60 -21.13 11.74
N LEU A 6 19.37 -22.22 12.48
CA LEU A 6 19.42 -23.58 11.96
C LEU A 6 18.13 -23.97 11.24
N ILE A 7 16.99 -23.48 11.73
CA ILE A 7 15.70 -23.74 11.11
C ILE A 7 15.46 -22.70 10.02
N GLN A 8 15.35 -23.14 8.78
CA GLN A 8 15.15 -22.27 7.62
C GLN A 8 13.78 -22.55 7.01
N PRO A 9 12.78 -21.68 7.22
CA PRO A 9 11.48 -21.84 6.57
C PRO A 9 11.61 -21.70 5.05
N LEU A 10 10.73 -22.39 4.32
CA LEU A 10 10.49 -22.06 2.92
C LEU A 10 9.92 -20.63 2.83
N ILE A 11 10.51 -19.83 1.95
CA ILE A 11 10.01 -18.51 1.56
C ILE A 11 8.95 -18.69 0.47
N TYR A 12 7.82 -18.00 0.59
CA TYR A 12 6.79 -18.00 -0.45
C TYR A 12 7.04 -16.88 -1.46
N ASP A 13 6.66 -17.08 -2.72
CA ASP A 13 6.92 -16.12 -3.80
C ASP A 13 6.30 -14.74 -3.56
N ASP A 14 5.18 -14.67 -2.85
CA ASP A 14 4.49 -13.42 -2.50
C ASP A 14 4.63 -13.04 -1.02
N GLU A 15 5.50 -13.71 -0.27
CA GLU A 15 5.81 -13.35 1.11
C GLU A 15 6.63 -12.06 1.16
N SER A 16 6.35 -11.20 2.14
CA SER A 16 7.23 -10.06 2.41
C SER A 16 8.46 -10.49 3.19
N ILE A 17 9.59 -9.82 2.95
CA ILE A 17 10.83 -10.10 3.68
C ILE A 17 10.70 -9.87 5.19
N GLU A 18 9.84 -8.94 5.63
CA GLU A 18 9.52 -8.74 7.04
C GLU A 18 8.80 -9.95 7.64
N GLY A 19 7.81 -10.50 6.92
CA GLY A 19 7.09 -11.71 7.33
C GLY A 19 8.01 -12.92 7.41
N TYR A 20 8.86 -13.09 6.39
CA TYR A 20 9.86 -14.16 6.35
C TYR A 20 10.84 -14.07 7.52
N LEU A 21 11.41 -12.88 7.77
CA LEU A 21 12.34 -12.67 8.88
C LEU A 21 11.70 -12.98 10.24
N ILE A 22 10.45 -12.56 10.45
CA ILE A 22 9.71 -12.85 11.69
C ILE A 22 9.51 -14.36 11.83
N ARG A 23 9.03 -15.05 10.79
CA ARG A 23 8.93 -16.53 10.81
C ARG A 23 10.27 -17.20 11.11
N LEU A 24 11.33 -16.76 10.44
CA LEU A 24 12.68 -17.28 10.62
C LEU A 24 13.13 -17.18 12.07
N VAL A 25 13.05 -16.00 12.69
CA VAL A 25 13.51 -15.84 14.09
C VAL A 25 12.63 -16.59 15.08
N GLN A 26 11.30 -16.61 14.86
CA GLN A 26 10.37 -17.29 15.75
C GLN A 26 10.51 -18.82 15.71
N MET A 27 10.71 -19.38 14.52
CA MET A 27 10.96 -20.82 14.36
C MET A 27 12.28 -21.24 15.02
N ASN A 28 13.23 -20.31 15.18
CA ASN A 28 14.49 -20.53 15.91
C ASN A 28 14.42 -20.16 17.41
N GLY A 29 13.22 -20.03 17.97
CA GLY A 29 13.01 -19.88 19.41
C GLY A 29 12.97 -18.44 19.95
N TYR A 30 13.18 -17.43 19.10
CA TYR A 30 13.09 -16.01 19.48
C TYR A 30 11.66 -15.50 19.43
N LYS A 31 10.77 -16.10 20.24
CA LYS A 31 9.33 -15.81 20.21
C LYS A 31 9.00 -14.36 20.60
N GLU A 32 9.85 -13.73 21.40
CA GLU A 32 9.75 -12.35 21.88
C GLU A 32 10.04 -11.30 20.79
N ILE A 33 10.65 -11.71 19.68
CA ILE A 33 10.94 -10.85 18.53
C ILE A 33 9.70 -10.83 17.62
N ASP A 34 8.87 -9.82 17.81
CA ASP A 34 7.53 -9.68 17.18
C ASP A 34 7.45 -8.56 16.13
N SER A 35 8.55 -7.85 15.90
CA SER A 35 8.58 -6.65 15.08
C SER A 35 9.95 -6.45 14.45
N MET A 36 9.97 -5.75 13.30
CA MET A 36 11.22 -5.36 12.66
C MET A 36 12.09 -4.47 13.56
N PHE A 37 11.49 -3.70 14.48
CA PHE A 37 12.24 -2.94 15.47
C PHE A 37 13.06 -3.85 16.39
N LYS A 38 12.43 -4.89 16.95
CA LYS A 38 13.14 -5.86 17.78
C LYS A 38 14.18 -6.63 16.97
N ILE A 39 13.89 -7.01 15.73
CA ILE A 39 14.90 -7.62 14.83
C ILE A 39 16.12 -6.70 14.69
N ASN A 40 15.90 -5.42 14.41
CA ASN A 40 16.98 -4.44 14.27
C ASN A 40 17.80 -4.28 15.56
N TYR A 41 17.15 -4.37 16.71
CA TYR A 41 17.80 -4.30 18.01
C TYR A 41 18.63 -5.56 18.31
N TYR A 42 18.02 -6.74 18.22
CA TYR A 42 18.66 -8.03 18.53
C TYR A 42 19.80 -8.38 17.58
N PHE A 43 19.67 -8.04 16.30
CA PHE A 43 20.66 -8.31 15.27
C PHE A 43 21.45 -7.06 14.85
N LYS A 44 21.54 -6.06 15.73
CA LYS A 44 22.25 -4.79 15.44
C LYS A 44 23.68 -5.00 14.95
N SER A 45 24.43 -5.94 15.54
CA SER A 45 25.81 -6.23 15.12
C SER A 45 25.90 -6.71 13.66
N TYR A 46 24.96 -7.56 13.23
CA TYR A 46 24.86 -8.04 11.84
C TYR A 46 24.53 -6.89 10.91
N ILE A 47 23.57 -6.05 11.29
CA ILE A 47 23.18 -4.87 10.50
C ILE A 47 24.35 -3.91 10.32
N GLU A 48 25.14 -3.65 11.36
CA GLU A 48 26.32 -2.80 11.24
C GLU A 48 27.42 -3.44 10.38
N GLU A 49 27.59 -4.77 10.43
CA GLU A 49 28.51 -5.49 9.54
C GLU A 49 28.06 -5.41 8.07
N ILE A 50 26.77 -5.59 7.79
CA ILE A 50 26.17 -5.44 6.46
C ILE A 50 26.38 -4.02 5.95
N ARG A 51 26.12 -3.00 6.78
CA ARG A 51 26.33 -1.58 6.44
C ARG A 51 27.79 -1.25 6.12
N LYS A 52 28.75 -1.88 6.81
CA LYS A 52 30.18 -1.70 6.52
C LYS A 52 30.60 -2.34 5.21
N ARG A 53 30.04 -3.51 4.89
CA ARG A 53 30.35 -4.27 3.66
C ARG A 53 29.71 -3.66 2.42
N LEU A 54 28.46 -3.22 2.55
CA LEU A 54 27.70 -2.65 1.46
C LEU A 54 27.85 -1.12 1.51
N ASN A 55 28.65 -0.58 0.60
CA ASN A 55 28.86 0.86 0.44
C ASN A 55 27.62 1.55 -0.18
N TYR A 56 26.43 1.43 0.45
CA TYR A 56 25.16 1.84 -0.15
C TYR A 56 24.23 2.62 0.79
N GLY A 57 23.69 3.71 0.25
CA GLY A 57 22.57 4.49 0.79
C GLY A 57 21.18 3.86 0.56
N TYR A 58 21.07 2.55 0.32
CA TYR A 58 19.80 1.88 0.02
C TYR A 58 19.40 0.88 1.11
N LEU A 59 18.79 1.40 2.17
CA LEU A 59 18.24 0.64 3.31
C LEU A 59 17.18 -0.43 2.93
N SER A 60 16.73 -0.47 1.67
CA SER A 60 15.64 -1.34 1.21
C SER A 60 16.03 -2.82 1.03
N TYR A 61 17.32 -3.14 0.88
CA TYR A 61 17.80 -4.53 0.80
C TYR A 61 18.26 -5.10 2.14
N LEU A 62 18.45 -4.25 3.15
CA LEU A 62 18.97 -4.64 4.46
C LEU A 62 18.23 -5.84 5.08
N PRO A 63 16.89 -5.96 4.99
CA PRO A 63 16.19 -7.14 5.50
C PRO A 63 16.58 -8.45 4.77
N TYR A 64 16.78 -8.40 3.45
CA TYR A 64 17.21 -9.57 2.68
C TYR A 64 18.64 -9.98 3.03
N ASP A 65 19.54 -9.00 3.07
CA ASP A 65 20.95 -9.26 3.38
C ASP A 65 21.11 -9.76 4.82
N LEU A 66 20.29 -9.26 5.76
CA LEU A 66 20.22 -9.78 7.11
C LEU A 66 19.74 -11.23 7.13
N ALA A 67 18.67 -11.55 6.41
CA ALA A 67 18.13 -12.89 6.35
C ALA A 67 19.16 -13.90 5.81
N GLU A 68 19.83 -13.57 4.69
CA GLU A 68 20.89 -14.40 4.10
C GLU A 68 22.09 -14.57 5.03
N MET A 69 22.49 -13.51 5.74
CA MET A 69 23.57 -13.59 6.71
C MET A 69 23.20 -14.46 7.92
N LEU A 70 21.94 -14.46 8.36
CA LEU A 70 21.45 -15.29 9.47
C LEU A 70 21.36 -16.78 9.10
N ILE A 71 21.02 -17.10 7.86
CA ILE A 71 20.92 -18.49 7.38
C ILE A 71 22.22 -19.02 6.73
N GLU A 72 23.17 -18.12 6.45
CA GLU A 72 24.44 -18.38 5.74
C GLU A 72 24.24 -18.99 4.34
N SER A 73 23.19 -18.58 3.64
CA SER A 73 22.83 -19.03 2.31
C SER A 73 22.10 -17.92 1.56
N PRO A 74 22.25 -17.79 0.24
CA PRO A 74 21.43 -16.88 -0.54
C PRO A 74 19.96 -17.28 -0.50
N ILE A 75 19.07 -16.30 -0.49
CA ILE A 75 17.63 -16.53 -0.66
C ILE A 75 17.36 -16.65 -2.15
N VAL A 76 17.01 -17.85 -2.60
CA VAL A 76 16.56 -18.09 -3.97
C VAL A 76 15.26 -17.30 -4.19
N ASN A 77 15.16 -16.59 -5.32
CA ASN A 77 14.04 -15.71 -5.65
C ASN A 77 13.78 -14.60 -4.62
N ARG A 78 14.82 -13.80 -4.29
CA ARG A 78 14.62 -12.53 -3.57
C ARG A 78 13.44 -11.78 -4.19
N ASN A 79 12.35 -11.63 -3.46
CA ASN A 79 11.16 -10.89 -3.89
C ASN A 79 11.50 -9.38 -3.90
N ASN A 80 12.26 -8.95 -4.92
CA ASN A 80 12.84 -7.61 -5.07
C ASN A 80 11.78 -6.50 -5.24
N ASN A 81 10.49 -6.88 -5.19
CA ASN A 81 9.36 -5.98 -5.31
C ASN A 81 9.34 -4.93 -4.21
N ARG A 82 9.86 -5.20 -2.99
CA ARG A 82 9.87 -4.19 -1.91
C ARG A 82 10.55 -2.88 -2.33
N LYS A 83 11.74 -2.92 -2.93
CA LYS A 83 12.43 -1.70 -3.39
C LYS A 83 11.66 -0.99 -4.49
N VAL A 84 11.13 -1.76 -5.45
CA VAL A 84 10.34 -1.20 -6.56
C VAL A 84 9.08 -0.52 -6.04
N LEU A 85 8.34 -1.17 -5.15
CA LEU A 85 7.12 -0.65 -4.53
C LEU A 85 7.43 0.58 -3.64
N SER A 86 8.54 0.55 -2.90
CA SER A 86 9.01 1.69 -2.11
C SER A 86 9.37 2.88 -3.00
N ASN A 87 10.21 2.69 -4.03
CA ASN A 87 10.59 3.76 -4.96
C ASN A 87 9.38 4.37 -5.70
N LYS A 88 8.29 3.61 -5.80
CA LYS A 88 7.03 4.04 -6.41
C LYS A 88 6.01 4.58 -5.40
N GLU A 89 6.37 4.62 -4.12
CA GLU A 89 5.54 5.09 -3.00
C GLU A 89 4.21 4.33 -2.90
N LEU A 90 4.28 3.02 -3.12
CA LEU A 90 3.13 2.12 -3.11
C LEU A 90 3.02 1.35 -1.78
N LEU A 91 3.97 1.46 -0.87
CA LEU A 91 3.94 0.76 0.42
C LEU A 91 3.32 1.64 1.52
N ILE A 92 2.47 1.06 2.35
CA ILE A 92 1.90 1.67 3.56
C ILE A 92 3.06 2.14 4.44
N GLY A 93 3.00 3.37 4.97
CA GLY A 93 4.04 3.89 5.85
C GLY A 93 5.38 4.15 5.16
N HIS A 94 5.41 4.29 3.83
CA HIS A 94 6.62 4.64 3.09
C HIS A 94 7.37 5.81 3.72
N GLY A 95 8.66 5.63 3.99
CA GLY A 95 9.50 6.66 4.63
C GLY A 95 9.34 6.78 6.15
N LYS A 96 8.37 6.10 6.77
CA LYS A 96 8.33 5.96 8.24
C LYS A 96 9.41 4.99 8.69
N LYS A 97 10.04 5.31 9.82
CA LYS A 97 11.10 4.50 10.45
C LYS A 97 10.57 3.15 10.97
N TYR A 98 9.25 3.04 11.13
CA TYR A 98 8.54 1.89 11.67
C TYR A 98 7.33 1.58 10.78
N TYR A 99 7.13 0.29 10.48
CA TYR A 99 5.98 -0.23 9.75
C TYR A 99 5.17 -1.16 10.68
N PRO A 100 4.40 -0.63 11.66
CA PRO A 100 3.63 -1.49 12.54
C PRO A 100 2.32 -1.96 11.89
N VAL A 101 1.87 -1.27 10.83
CA VAL A 101 0.54 -1.45 10.27
C VAL A 101 0.59 -2.30 9.00
N THR A 102 -0.30 -3.28 8.91
CA THR A 102 -0.49 -4.12 7.74
C THR A 102 -1.96 -4.55 7.63
N ARG A 103 -2.31 -5.11 6.48
CA ARG A 103 -3.60 -5.74 6.26
C ARG A 103 -3.47 -7.27 6.24
N TYR A 104 -4.60 -7.96 6.17
CA TYR A 104 -4.64 -9.41 5.99
C TYR A 104 -5.97 -9.91 5.48
N CYS A 105 -5.95 -11.11 4.92
CA CYS A 105 -7.15 -11.88 4.64
C CYS A 105 -7.24 -13.05 5.63
N PRO A 106 -8.33 -13.18 6.41
CA PRO A 106 -8.52 -14.30 7.34
C PRO A 106 -8.51 -15.68 6.67
N TYR A 107 -8.93 -15.76 5.41
CA TYR A 107 -8.94 -17.00 4.64
C TYR A 107 -7.53 -17.34 4.13
N CYS A 108 -6.75 -16.37 3.63
CA CYS A 108 -5.34 -16.61 3.30
C CYS A 108 -4.54 -17.11 4.50
N LEU A 109 -4.80 -16.56 5.70
CA LEU A 109 -4.14 -17.02 6.93
C LEU A 109 -4.61 -18.39 7.40
N LEU A 110 -5.81 -18.83 7.01
CA LEU A 110 -6.27 -20.19 7.25
C LEU A 110 -5.49 -21.19 6.38
N GLU A 111 -5.25 -20.82 5.12
CA GLU A 111 -4.47 -21.63 4.18
C GLU A 111 -2.98 -21.69 4.56
N SER A 112 -2.41 -20.54 4.93
CA SER A 112 -0.97 -20.42 5.19
C SER A 112 -0.66 -19.17 6.03
N LYS A 113 0.02 -19.35 7.15
CA LYS A 113 0.34 -18.28 8.11
C LYS A 113 1.65 -17.56 7.77
N TYR A 114 1.56 -16.61 6.85
CA TYR A 114 2.63 -15.66 6.56
C TYR A 114 2.05 -14.33 6.11
N HIS A 115 2.89 -13.30 6.16
CA HIS A 115 2.52 -11.99 5.67
C HIS A 115 2.84 -11.86 4.18
N ARG A 116 1.82 -11.53 3.38
CA ARG A 116 1.95 -11.30 1.92
C ARG A 116 2.37 -9.86 1.65
N ILE A 117 3.27 -9.64 0.70
CA ILE A 117 3.74 -8.29 0.35
C ILE A 117 2.60 -7.38 -0.14
N GLY A 118 1.60 -7.94 -0.83
CA GLY A 118 0.40 -7.22 -1.29
C GLY A 118 -0.37 -6.56 -0.15
N TRP A 119 -0.34 -7.11 1.06
CA TRP A 119 -1.02 -6.52 2.23
C TRP A 119 -0.39 -5.22 2.73
N SER A 120 0.85 -4.95 2.31
CA SER A 120 1.54 -3.68 2.55
C SER A 120 1.38 -2.68 1.39
N ILE A 121 0.70 -3.04 0.29
CA ILE A 121 0.52 -2.16 -0.86
C ILE A 121 -0.69 -1.25 -0.62
N ILE A 122 -0.49 0.07 -0.66
CA ILE A 122 -1.52 1.08 -0.35
C ILE A 122 -2.81 0.83 -1.14
N PRO A 123 -2.79 0.79 -2.49
CA PRO A 123 -4.00 0.58 -3.30
C PRO A 123 -4.61 -0.83 -3.18
N GLU A 124 -3.92 -1.79 -2.58
CA GLU A 124 -4.42 -3.15 -2.43
C GLU A 124 -5.25 -3.26 -1.14
N ILE A 125 -6.56 -3.02 -1.28
CA ILE A 125 -7.54 -3.04 -0.18
C ILE A 125 -8.42 -4.30 -0.18
N ILE A 126 -8.31 -5.14 -1.19
CA ILE A 126 -9.06 -6.39 -1.35
C ILE A 126 -8.13 -7.59 -1.45
N CYS A 127 -8.58 -8.75 -0.99
CA CYS A 127 -7.99 -10.03 -1.32
C CYS A 127 -8.61 -10.55 -2.63
N LYS A 128 -7.83 -10.59 -3.70
CA LYS A 128 -8.29 -11.14 -5.00
C LYS A 128 -8.57 -12.64 -4.95
N LYS A 129 -7.80 -13.39 -4.15
CA LYS A 129 -7.97 -14.84 -4.01
C LYS A 129 -9.31 -15.21 -3.39
N HIS A 130 -9.78 -14.45 -2.41
CA HIS A 130 -10.98 -14.76 -1.63
C HIS A 130 -12.12 -13.77 -1.81
N ASN A 131 -11.98 -12.82 -2.73
CA ASN A 131 -12.96 -11.77 -3.06
C ASN A 131 -13.57 -11.12 -1.83
N CYS A 132 -12.73 -10.56 -0.97
CA CYS A 132 -13.15 -9.87 0.25
C CYS A 132 -12.27 -8.66 0.53
N PHE A 133 -12.76 -7.74 1.36
CA PHE A 133 -11.91 -6.67 1.89
C PHE A 133 -10.84 -7.25 2.82
N LEU A 134 -9.65 -6.65 2.77
CA LEU A 134 -8.60 -6.97 3.72
C LEU A 134 -8.90 -6.27 5.06
N LEU A 135 -8.66 -6.98 6.14
CA LEU A 135 -8.76 -6.46 7.50
C LEU A 135 -7.42 -5.90 7.97
N HIS A 136 -7.45 -5.03 8.97
CA HIS A 136 -6.23 -4.52 9.64
C HIS A 136 -6.33 -4.46 11.17
N ASN A 137 -7.49 -4.80 11.70
CA ASN A 137 -7.73 -4.97 13.14
C ASN A 137 -8.19 -6.40 13.44
N CYS A 138 -8.06 -6.78 14.70
CA CYS A 138 -8.67 -7.97 15.23
C CYS A 138 -10.21 -7.84 15.20
N PRO A 139 -10.96 -8.77 14.60
CA PRO A 139 -12.42 -8.70 14.54
C PRO A 139 -13.06 -8.77 15.93
N SER A 140 -12.35 -9.36 16.90
CA SER A 140 -12.85 -9.58 18.26
C SER A 140 -12.61 -8.43 19.22
N CYS A 141 -11.43 -7.82 19.21
CA CYS A 141 -11.06 -6.76 20.17
C CYS A 141 -10.67 -5.44 19.52
N LYS A 142 -10.69 -5.35 18.18
CA LYS A 142 -10.34 -4.17 17.38
C LYS A 142 -8.88 -3.68 17.52
N ALA A 143 -8.04 -4.37 18.28
CA ALA A 143 -6.61 -4.11 18.33
C ALA A 143 -5.97 -4.18 16.94
N GLU A 144 -4.99 -3.33 16.68
CA GLU A 144 -4.20 -3.34 15.45
C GLU A 144 -3.48 -4.67 15.26
N ILE A 145 -3.34 -5.08 14.00
CA ILE A 145 -2.69 -6.34 13.65
C ILE A 145 -1.22 -6.12 13.38
N SER A 146 -0.40 -6.76 14.21
CA SER A 146 1.04 -6.84 14.08
C SER A 146 1.46 -8.03 13.19
N PHE A 147 2.68 -7.99 12.66
CA PHE A 147 3.22 -9.11 11.88
C PHE A 147 3.23 -10.43 12.65
N ILE A 148 3.52 -10.40 13.95
CA ILE A 148 3.45 -11.58 14.82
C ILE A 148 2.05 -12.22 14.80
N THR A 149 1.01 -11.41 14.84
CA THR A 149 -0.38 -11.87 14.83
C THR A 149 -0.69 -12.64 13.54
N LEU A 150 -0.09 -12.23 12.41
CA LEU A 150 -0.23 -12.92 11.12
C LEU A 150 0.50 -14.26 11.07
N VAL A 151 1.70 -14.31 11.66
CA VAL A 151 2.51 -15.54 11.71
C VAL A 151 1.91 -16.56 12.69
N SER A 152 1.38 -16.12 13.83
CA SER A 152 0.75 -17.00 14.82
C SER A 152 -0.68 -17.40 14.43
N GLY A 153 -1.38 -16.54 13.69
CA GLY A 153 -2.82 -16.63 13.40
C GLY A 153 -3.71 -16.24 14.59
N HIS A 154 -3.15 -15.64 15.64
CA HIS A 154 -3.85 -15.26 16.87
C HIS A 154 -3.50 -13.83 17.26
N CYS A 155 -4.50 -13.06 17.68
CA CYS A 155 -4.32 -11.68 18.11
C CYS A 155 -3.42 -11.59 19.36
N SER A 156 -2.44 -10.70 19.35
CA SER A 156 -1.54 -10.47 20.51
C SER A 156 -2.29 -9.99 21.76
N GLU A 157 -3.36 -9.22 21.60
CA GLU A 157 -4.07 -8.60 22.72
C GLU A 157 -5.13 -9.51 23.35
N CYS A 158 -5.90 -10.23 22.53
CA CYS A 158 -7.03 -11.04 23.03
C CYS A 158 -6.87 -12.55 22.84
N SER A 159 -5.75 -13.00 22.25
CA SER A 159 -5.43 -14.41 21.96
C SER A 159 -6.45 -15.17 21.09
N ARG A 160 -7.53 -14.54 20.62
CA ARG A 160 -8.48 -15.17 19.70
C ARG A 160 -7.85 -15.31 18.33
N SER A 161 -8.20 -16.40 17.64
CA SER A 161 -7.76 -16.60 16.26
C SER A 161 -8.28 -15.47 15.37
N ILE A 162 -7.45 -15.03 14.44
CA ILE A 162 -7.81 -14.08 13.38
C ILE A 162 -8.02 -14.79 12.03
N CYS A 163 -7.81 -16.10 11.98
CA CYS A 163 -8.08 -16.94 10.82
C CYS A 163 -9.58 -17.24 10.71
N ASN A 164 -10.06 -17.46 9.48
CA ASN A 164 -11.45 -17.83 9.18
C ASN A 164 -12.50 -16.92 9.85
N LYS A 165 -12.19 -15.63 9.94
CA LYS A 165 -13.13 -14.63 10.43
C LYS A 165 -14.01 -14.13 9.30
N GLU A 166 -15.25 -13.83 9.65
CA GLU A 166 -16.19 -13.21 8.74
C GLU A 166 -15.63 -11.87 8.27
N VAL A 167 -15.68 -11.67 6.96
CA VAL A 167 -15.20 -10.46 6.29
C VAL A 167 -16.22 -10.06 5.25
N LEU A 168 -16.31 -8.76 5.01
CA LEU A 168 -17.16 -8.23 3.95
C LEU A 168 -16.68 -8.77 2.61
N LYS A 169 -17.54 -9.59 1.98
CA LYS A 169 -17.34 -10.11 0.62
C LYS A 169 -17.61 -9.01 -0.39
N LEU A 170 -16.93 -9.09 -1.53
CA LEU A 170 -17.20 -8.19 -2.64
C LEU A 170 -18.46 -8.71 -3.36
N ASP A 171 -19.51 -7.88 -3.41
CA ASP A 171 -20.70 -8.18 -4.20
C ASP A 171 -20.50 -7.76 -5.67
N LEU A 172 -21.43 -8.19 -6.54
CA LEU A 172 -21.38 -7.86 -7.98
C LEU A 172 -21.44 -6.36 -8.22
N THR A 173 -22.18 -5.63 -7.38
CA THR A 173 -22.31 -4.17 -7.45
C THR A 173 -20.95 -3.51 -7.23
N PHE A 174 -20.24 -3.85 -6.16
CA PHE A 174 -18.91 -3.34 -5.87
C PHE A 174 -17.94 -3.63 -7.00
N ILE A 175 -17.95 -4.86 -7.53
CA ILE A 175 -17.07 -5.26 -8.65
C ILE A 175 -17.34 -4.39 -9.88
N SER A 176 -18.62 -4.18 -10.23
CA SER A 176 -19.01 -3.37 -11.39
C SER A 176 -18.65 -1.89 -11.25
N LEU A 177 -18.74 -1.33 -10.04
CA LEU A 177 -18.47 0.08 -9.75
C LEU A 177 -16.97 0.37 -9.54
N ASN A 178 -16.16 -0.65 -9.27
CA ASN A 178 -14.73 -0.49 -8.94
C ASN A 178 -13.82 -1.39 -9.78
N PRO A 179 -13.95 -1.39 -11.12
CA PRO A 179 -13.17 -2.30 -11.98
C PRO A 179 -11.67 -2.09 -11.83
N ASN A 180 -11.19 -0.84 -11.64
CA ASN A 180 -9.76 -0.63 -11.46
C ASN A 180 -9.27 -1.20 -10.12
N ILE A 181 -10.09 -1.29 -9.07
CA ILE A 181 -9.67 -1.91 -7.80
C ILE A 181 -9.56 -3.44 -7.96
N VAL A 182 -10.48 -4.04 -8.70
CA VAL A 182 -10.54 -5.50 -8.90
C VAL A 182 -9.48 -5.97 -9.90
N GLU A 183 -9.39 -5.29 -11.04
CA GLU A 183 -8.53 -5.68 -12.15
C GLU A 183 -7.06 -5.29 -11.94
N ASN A 184 -6.78 -4.20 -11.21
CA ASN A 184 -5.39 -3.73 -11.03
C ASN A 184 -4.54 -4.77 -10.33
N SER A 185 -3.59 -5.35 -11.06
CA SER A 185 -2.55 -6.17 -10.47
C SER A 185 -1.34 -5.31 -10.14
N PHE A 186 -0.92 -5.32 -8.88
CA PHE A 186 0.38 -4.78 -8.46
C PHE A 186 1.45 -5.88 -8.41
N MET A 187 1.02 -7.15 -8.50
CA MET A 187 1.82 -8.37 -8.36
C MET A 187 1.26 -9.45 -9.30
N GLU A 188 2.00 -9.88 -10.33
CA GLU A 188 1.64 -11.06 -11.13
C GLU A 188 2.45 -12.29 -10.69
N GLU A 189 1.77 -13.44 -10.58
CA GLU A 189 2.29 -14.83 -10.48
C GLU A 189 3.74 -14.99 -10.00
N GLY A 190 4.09 -14.42 -8.85
CA GLY A 190 5.42 -14.55 -8.24
C GLY A 190 6.58 -13.96 -9.04
N LYS A 191 6.35 -13.32 -10.19
CA LYS A 191 7.41 -12.76 -11.04
C LYS A 191 6.98 -11.44 -11.66
N SER A 192 7.73 -10.41 -11.32
CA SER A 192 7.78 -9.11 -12.00
C SER A 192 6.51 -8.27 -11.88
N VAL A 193 6.71 -7.05 -11.38
CA VAL A 193 5.69 -6.04 -11.18
C VAL A 193 5.43 -5.32 -12.52
N TYR A 194 4.41 -5.75 -13.28
CA TYR A 194 3.94 -5.03 -14.49
C TYR A 194 3.12 -3.80 -14.11
N LEU A 195 3.80 -2.72 -13.72
CA LEU A 195 3.18 -1.43 -13.39
C LEU A 195 3.19 -0.51 -14.60
N ASN A 196 2.30 -0.71 -15.56
CA ASN A 196 2.11 0.29 -16.62
C ASN A 196 0.81 1.10 -16.47
N HIS A 197 -0.31 0.47 -16.11
CA HIS A 197 -1.58 1.19 -15.91
C HIS A 197 -1.84 1.49 -14.42
N SER A 198 -1.70 0.51 -13.53
CA SER A 198 -2.05 0.62 -12.10
C SER A 198 -1.29 1.72 -11.34
N GLN A 199 0.01 1.89 -11.59
CA GLN A 199 0.80 2.95 -10.94
C GLN A 199 0.36 4.35 -11.38
N LYS A 200 0.07 4.52 -12.68
CA LYS A 200 -0.26 5.84 -13.23
C LYS A 200 -1.68 6.25 -12.81
N VAL A 201 -2.63 5.32 -12.79
CA VAL A 201 -3.96 5.53 -12.19
C VAL A 201 -3.84 5.87 -10.71
N TYR A 202 -3.03 5.14 -9.94
CA TYR A 202 -2.84 5.46 -8.52
C TYR A 202 -2.21 6.84 -8.30
N ARG A 203 -1.24 7.24 -9.13
CA ARG A 203 -0.67 8.60 -9.09
C ARG A 203 -1.72 9.67 -9.40
N LEU A 204 -2.59 9.42 -10.39
CA LEU A 204 -3.72 10.30 -10.70
C LEU A 204 -4.67 10.41 -9.50
N LYS A 205 -5.03 9.30 -8.86
CA LYS A 205 -5.85 9.29 -7.64
C LYS A 205 -5.23 10.14 -6.52
N LYS A 206 -3.92 9.98 -6.28
CA LYS A 206 -3.19 10.81 -5.29
C LYS A 206 -3.23 12.30 -5.65
N TRP A 207 -3.04 12.65 -6.92
CA TRP A 207 -3.10 14.05 -7.37
C TRP A 207 -4.50 14.63 -7.23
N LEU A 208 -5.53 13.88 -7.64
CA LEU A 208 -6.93 14.27 -7.49
C LEU A 208 -7.27 14.57 -6.03
N MET A 209 -6.92 13.66 -5.11
CA MET A 209 -7.15 13.89 -3.69
C MET A 209 -6.37 15.06 -3.12
N PHE A 210 -5.10 15.21 -3.50
CA PHE A 210 -4.32 16.37 -3.08
C PHE A 210 -4.98 17.67 -3.53
N SER A 211 -5.45 17.74 -4.79
CA SER A 211 -6.11 18.93 -5.31
C SER A 211 -7.43 19.22 -4.63
N LEU A 212 -8.20 18.17 -4.32
CA LEU A 212 -9.44 18.28 -3.56
C LEU A 212 -9.16 18.75 -2.13
N LEU A 213 -8.33 18.06 -1.34
CA LEU A 213 -8.03 18.44 0.04
C LEU A 213 -7.39 19.83 0.17
N LYS A 214 -6.66 20.29 -0.85
CA LYS A 214 -6.03 21.61 -0.81
C LYS A 214 -7.00 22.76 -1.06
N ASN A 215 -8.05 22.54 -1.84
CA ASN A 215 -8.96 23.59 -2.32
C ASN A 215 -10.41 23.40 -1.89
N CYS A 216 -10.75 22.29 -1.25
CA CYS A 216 -12.10 21.97 -0.83
C CYS A 216 -12.17 21.96 0.69
N SER A 217 -13.30 22.42 1.22
CA SER A 217 -13.73 22.23 2.60
C SER A 217 -14.06 20.76 2.95
N LEU A 218 -13.43 19.78 2.27
CA LEU A 218 -13.50 18.35 2.61
C LEU A 218 -13.01 18.04 4.02
N VAL A 219 -12.34 19.01 4.66
CA VAL A 219 -11.74 18.95 5.99
C VAL A 219 -12.79 18.77 7.10
N ASP A 220 -14.07 19.10 6.85
CA ASP A 220 -15.12 18.96 7.85
C ASP A 220 -15.67 17.52 7.98
N ASN A 221 -15.28 16.61 7.09
CA ASN A 221 -15.54 15.18 7.24
C ASN A 221 -14.24 14.43 7.59
N ASP A 222 -14.08 14.09 8.87
CA ASP A 222 -12.89 13.43 9.43
C ASP A 222 -12.50 12.14 8.67
N GLU A 223 -13.46 11.47 8.02
CA GLU A 223 -13.22 10.24 7.25
C GLU A 223 -12.39 10.46 5.98
N PHE A 224 -12.37 11.67 5.43
CA PHE A 224 -11.63 12.03 4.21
C PHE A 224 -10.40 12.90 4.47
N ASN A 225 -10.18 13.32 5.72
CA ASN A 225 -9.01 14.09 6.12
C ASN A 225 -7.78 13.18 6.25
N ILE A 226 -7.05 13.05 5.14
CA ILE A 226 -5.85 12.21 4.99
C ILE A 226 -4.61 13.09 4.90
N ASP A 227 -3.55 12.68 5.60
CA ASP A 227 -2.25 13.35 5.49
C ASP A 227 -1.58 13.07 4.13
N LEU A 228 -1.64 14.08 3.26
CA LEU A 228 -0.99 14.12 1.94
C LEU A 228 -0.02 15.28 1.84
N THR A 229 1.13 15.05 1.20
CA THR A 229 2.08 16.12 0.88
C THR A 229 2.54 16.04 -0.57
N TYR A 230 2.53 17.18 -1.26
CA TYR A 230 3.16 17.29 -2.58
C TYR A 230 4.66 17.64 -2.46
N LYS A 231 5.53 16.77 -2.98
CA LYS A 231 6.97 17.01 -3.09
C LYS A 231 7.31 17.57 -4.47
N LYS A 232 7.65 18.86 -4.52
CA LYS A 232 8.05 19.57 -5.75
C LYS A 232 9.22 18.92 -6.47
N LEU A 233 10.27 18.53 -5.74
CA LEU A 233 11.50 17.95 -6.33
C LEU A 233 11.24 16.65 -7.09
N SER A 234 10.34 15.81 -6.60
CA SER A 234 10.00 14.53 -7.23
C SER A 234 8.73 14.61 -8.09
N ASN A 235 8.03 15.74 -8.08
CA ASN A 235 6.72 15.92 -8.70
C ASN A 235 5.74 14.79 -8.30
N MET A 236 5.68 14.46 -7.01
CA MET A 236 4.85 13.37 -6.48
C MET A 236 4.06 13.80 -5.25
N VAL A 237 2.83 13.31 -5.14
CA VAL A 237 2.03 13.34 -3.91
C VAL A 237 2.36 12.10 -3.08
N ILE A 238 2.73 12.31 -1.82
CA ILE A 238 3.02 11.27 -0.85
C ILE A 238 1.86 11.16 0.12
N VAL A 239 1.49 9.92 0.43
CA VAL A 239 0.52 9.58 1.48
C VAL A 239 1.30 9.28 2.77
N TRP A 240 1.10 10.10 3.80
CA TRP A 240 1.69 9.91 5.13
C TRP A 240 0.73 9.28 6.14
N GLU A 241 -0.53 9.12 5.74
CA GLU A 241 -1.58 8.51 6.54
C GLU A 241 -1.19 7.10 7.03
N SER A 242 -1.53 6.84 8.28
CA SER A 242 -1.38 5.52 8.93
C SER A 242 -2.73 4.86 9.20
N ASP A 243 -3.82 5.62 9.26
CA ASP A 243 -5.16 5.09 9.39
C ASP A 243 -5.57 4.38 8.08
N LEU A 244 -5.71 3.06 8.14
CA LEU A 244 -6.00 2.26 6.96
C LEU A 244 -7.45 2.38 6.50
N ASP A 245 -8.38 2.75 7.36
CA ASP A 245 -9.77 3.01 6.98
C ASP A 245 -9.86 4.32 6.19
N LYS A 246 -9.16 5.37 6.62
CA LYS A 246 -9.05 6.61 5.83
C LYS A 246 -8.42 6.34 4.46
N ILE A 247 -7.32 5.60 4.41
CA ILE A 247 -6.68 5.20 3.14
C ILE A 247 -7.66 4.44 2.24
N LYS A 248 -8.43 3.50 2.79
CA LYS A 248 -9.46 2.75 2.07
C LYS A 248 -10.52 3.70 1.50
N ASN A 249 -11.04 4.61 2.31
CA ASN A 249 -12.06 5.58 1.92
C ASN A 249 -11.57 6.50 0.79
N PHE A 250 -10.32 6.96 0.84
CA PHE A 250 -9.70 7.71 -0.26
C PHE A 250 -9.62 6.92 -1.56
N ILE A 251 -9.20 5.65 -1.50
CA ILE A 251 -9.09 4.81 -2.69
C ILE A 251 -10.46 4.59 -3.33
N LEU A 252 -11.50 4.37 -2.52
CA LEU A 252 -12.88 4.17 -2.97
C LEU A 252 -13.48 5.45 -3.52
N PHE A 253 -13.33 6.57 -2.82
CA PHE A 253 -13.86 7.86 -3.26
C PHE A 253 -13.20 8.31 -4.56
N THR A 254 -11.88 8.19 -4.68
CA THR A 254 -11.20 8.50 -5.96
C THR A 254 -11.54 7.52 -7.08
N GLU A 255 -11.88 6.27 -6.78
CA GLU A 255 -12.44 5.36 -7.79
C GLU A 255 -13.80 5.82 -8.27
N ALA A 256 -14.70 6.22 -7.36
CA ALA A 256 -16.03 6.72 -7.71
C ALA A 256 -15.98 7.98 -8.58
N LEU A 257 -15.04 8.91 -8.32
CA LEU A 257 -14.85 10.10 -9.14
C LEU A 257 -14.28 9.80 -10.53
N LEU A 258 -13.50 8.72 -10.65
CA LEU A 258 -12.90 8.27 -11.91
C LEU A 258 -13.83 7.34 -12.70
N LEU A 259 -14.83 6.75 -12.05
CA LEU A 259 -15.91 6.04 -12.72
C LEU A 259 -16.66 7.03 -13.61
N ASP A 260 -16.95 6.65 -14.85
CA ASP A 260 -17.60 7.52 -15.85
C ASP A 260 -16.91 8.89 -16.03
N TRP A 261 -15.59 8.87 -16.08
CA TRP A 261 -14.79 10.09 -16.22
C TRP A 261 -15.12 10.87 -17.51
N PRO A 262 -15.24 12.22 -17.46
CA PRO A 262 -15.07 13.10 -16.31
C PRO A 262 -16.39 13.45 -15.57
N ILE A 263 -17.51 12.83 -15.95
CA ILE A 263 -18.86 13.25 -15.56
C ILE A 263 -19.01 13.24 -14.03
N ASN A 264 -18.57 12.17 -13.36
CA ASN A 264 -18.68 12.08 -11.90
C ASN A 264 -17.84 13.13 -11.16
N LEU A 265 -16.65 13.46 -11.67
CA LEU A 265 -15.85 14.55 -11.11
C LEU A 265 -16.59 15.88 -11.27
N LEU A 266 -17.07 16.20 -12.46
CA LEU A 266 -17.77 17.48 -12.71
C LEU A 266 -19.01 17.61 -11.82
N ASN A 267 -19.84 16.55 -11.75
CA ASN A 267 -20.99 16.50 -10.85
C ASN A 267 -20.59 16.69 -9.38
N TYR A 268 -19.48 16.08 -8.95
CA TYR A 268 -18.98 16.26 -7.60
C TYR A 268 -18.58 17.71 -7.35
N LEU A 269 -17.78 18.31 -8.24
CA LEU A 269 -17.37 19.71 -8.12
C LEU A 269 -18.59 20.63 -8.09
N ASP A 270 -19.57 20.39 -8.95
CA ASP A 270 -20.76 21.22 -9.09
C ASP A 270 -21.67 21.23 -7.87
N ASN A 271 -21.84 20.07 -7.24
CA ASN A 271 -22.74 19.92 -6.10
C ASN A 271 -22.08 20.20 -4.75
N ASN A 272 -20.75 20.12 -4.66
CA ASN A 272 -20.05 20.16 -3.36
C ASN A 272 -19.11 21.33 -3.16
N LEU A 273 -18.78 22.10 -4.21
CA LEU A 273 -17.82 23.21 -4.11
C LEU A 273 -18.43 24.56 -4.50
N THR A 274 -18.02 25.60 -3.79
CA THR A 274 -18.26 26.98 -4.21
C THR A 274 -17.49 27.32 -5.49
N ASN A 275 -17.93 28.34 -6.23
CA ASN A 275 -17.22 28.79 -7.44
C ASN A 275 -15.75 29.17 -7.19
N SER A 276 -15.43 29.67 -5.98
CA SER A 276 -14.06 30.00 -5.58
C SER A 276 -13.21 28.73 -5.40
N GLU A 277 -13.75 27.72 -4.70
CA GLU A 277 -13.09 26.42 -4.50
C GLU A 277 -12.91 25.67 -5.83
N LYS A 278 -13.94 25.66 -6.70
CA LYS A 278 -13.85 25.08 -8.05
C LYS A 278 -12.69 25.69 -8.84
N LYS A 279 -12.61 27.02 -8.88
CA LYS A 279 -11.52 27.72 -9.58
C LYS A 279 -10.14 27.38 -8.99
N GLY A 280 -10.04 27.31 -7.67
CA GLY A 280 -8.80 26.87 -6.99
C GLY A 280 -8.42 25.43 -7.34
N PHE A 281 -9.39 24.52 -7.35
CA PHE A 281 -9.23 23.14 -7.78
C PHE A 281 -8.78 23.06 -9.24
N GLU A 282 -9.44 23.75 -10.17
CA GLU A 282 -9.12 23.73 -11.59
C GLU A 282 -7.70 24.26 -11.85
N THR A 283 -7.34 25.40 -11.25
CA THR A 283 -5.99 25.96 -11.34
C THR A 283 -4.96 24.96 -10.81
N LEU A 284 -5.20 24.32 -9.66
CA LEU A 284 -4.24 23.35 -9.14
C LEU A 284 -4.20 22.06 -9.97
N PHE A 285 -5.34 21.47 -10.29
CA PHE A 285 -5.41 20.15 -10.90
C PHE A 285 -5.06 20.17 -12.40
N PHE A 286 -5.49 21.19 -13.14
CA PHE A 286 -5.30 21.29 -14.60
C PHE A 286 -4.20 22.29 -15.01
N GLU A 287 -4.05 23.42 -14.31
CA GLU A 287 -3.16 24.51 -14.76
C GLU A 287 -1.76 24.47 -14.14
N THR A 288 -1.61 24.01 -12.88
CA THR A 288 -0.26 23.90 -12.31
C THR A 288 0.50 22.79 -13.01
N THR A 289 1.63 23.19 -13.59
CA THR A 289 2.50 22.34 -14.38
C THR A 289 3.04 21.18 -13.53
N HIS A 290 2.37 20.03 -13.58
CA HIS A 290 3.07 18.75 -13.51
C HIS A 290 4.00 18.68 -14.73
N HIS A 291 5.17 19.30 -14.62
CA HIS A 291 6.26 19.23 -15.61
C HIS A 291 6.74 17.78 -15.84
N GLY A 292 6.26 16.81 -15.06
CA GLY A 292 6.30 15.39 -15.39
C GLY A 292 5.07 14.95 -16.20
N LYS A 293 5.03 15.29 -17.49
CA LYS A 293 4.16 14.66 -18.53
C LYS A 293 2.82 14.09 -18.02
N MET A 294 1.88 14.96 -17.64
CA MET A 294 0.45 14.58 -17.66
C MET A 294 -0.07 14.38 -19.11
N HIS A 295 0.78 14.57 -20.12
CA HIS A 295 0.56 14.15 -21.51
C HIS A 295 0.41 12.61 -21.71
N VAL A 296 0.43 11.77 -20.67
CA VAL A 296 0.44 10.29 -20.83
C VAL A 296 -0.74 9.57 -20.19
N PHE A 297 -1.66 10.25 -19.49
CA PHE A 297 -2.94 9.63 -19.09
C PHE A 297 -4.11 10.23 -19.86
N ASN A 298 -4.00 10.08 -21.18
CA ASN A 298 -5.12 10.15 -22.08
C ASN A 298 -6.00 8.90 -21.86
N TYR A 299 -6.81 8.90 -20.79
CA TYR A 299 -7.96 7.99 -20.71
C TYR A 299 -8.97 8.28 -21.85
N LEU A 300 -8.79 9.41 -22.57
CA LEU A 300 -9.60 9.91 -23.69
C LEU A 300 -9.13 9.43 -25.07
N SER A 301 -8.09 8.59 -25.20
CA SER A 301 -7.77 7.99 -26.52
C SER A 301 -8.52 6.67 -26.75
N ARG A 302 -9.86 6.75 -26.70
CA ARG A 302 -10.67 6.21 -27.79
C ARG A 302 -11.52 7.36 -28.29
N GLU A 303 -10.92 8.12 -29.19
CA GLU A 303 -11.50 9.24 -29.95
C GLU A 303 -11.81 10.51 -29.13
N PHE A 304 -10.88 11.47 -29.21
CA PHE A 304 -11.19 12.88 -29.09
C PHE A 304 -12.34 13.23 -30.05
N LYS A 305 -13.54 13.48 -29.52
CA LYS A 305 -14.30 14.64 -30.00
C LYS A 305 -13.85 15.81 -29.14
N GLU A 306 -13.25 16.79 -29.79
CA GLU A 306 -12.91 18.08 -29.21
C GLU A 306 -14.04 18.55 -28.28
N ILE A 307 -13.75 18.74 -27.00
CA ILE A 307 -14.56 19.61 -26.15
C ILE A 307 -14.19 21.04 -26.55
N ASN A 308 -14.65 21.42 -27.75
CA ASN A 308 -14.80 22.79 -28.19
C ASN A 308 -16.22 23.22 -27.82
N LYS A 309 -16.38 23.74 -26.59
CA LYS A 309 -17.37 24.75 -26.17
C LYS A 309 -17.54 24.66 -24.66
N TYR A 310 -17.03 25.66 -23.95
CA TYR A 310 -17.79 26.50 -23.00
C TYR A 310 -16.87 27.66 -22.60
N ARG A 311 -16.57 28.51 -23.60
CA ARG A 311 -16.14 29.90 -23.39
C ARG A 311 -17.07 30.78 -24.23
N SER A 312 -18.29 30.96 -23.73
CA SER A 312 -19.16 32.10 -24.03
C SER A 312 -20.49 31.92 -23.27
N LEU A 313 -20.53 32.40 -22.03
CA LEU A 313 -21.54 33.30 -21.44
C LEU A 313 -21.31 33.38 -19.93
#